data_AF-A0A7S4UR87-F1
#
_entry.id   AF-A0A7S4UR87-F1
#
_cell.length_a   1.000
_cell.length_b   1.000
_cell.length_c   1.000
_cell.angle_alpha   90.00
_cell.angle_beta   90.00
_cell.angle_gamma   90.00
#
_symmetry.space_group_name_H-M   'P 1'
#
loop_
_entity.id
_entity.type
_entity.pdbx_description
1 polymer ?
#
loop_
_entity_poly.entity_id
_entity_poly.type
_entity_poly.pdbx_seq_one_letter_code
_entity_poly.pdbx_strand_id
1 'polypeptide(L)'
;FMHVLEVEAQVRLTWMHHPQLCCNVFGTAHTTADQTAKGFNVDNYQGWGFFFMRAVPVPPSRFRPPMVLGALTAEHAQNHYLCKIISLNDDLRTTLALISKLDKDAASLRAGGSGSEQDLET
;
A
#
# COMPACT_ATOMS: atom_id res chain seq x y z
N PHE A 1 15.45 -9.68 -5.54
CA PHE A 1 14.32 -8.74 -5.66
C PHE A 1 13.74 -8.55 -4.26
N MET A 2 13.54 -7.30 -3.81
CA MET A 2 12.97 -7.00 -2.48
C MET A 2 11.55 -6.46 -2.67
N HIS A 3 10.59 -7.01 -1.92
CA HIS A 3 9.19 -6.58 -2.03
C HIS A 3 9.00 -5.20 -1.41
N VAL A 4 8.11 -4.37 -1.98
CA VAL A 4 7.92 -2.97 -1.53
C VAL A 4 7.48 -2.89 -0.07
N LEU A 5 6.65 -3.83 0.40
CA LEU A 5 6.23 -3.89 1.81
C LEU A 5 7.39 -4.21 2.77
N GLU A 6 8.38 -4.98 2.32
CA GLU A 6 9.58 -5.24 3.12
C GLU A 6 10.43 -3.96 3.21
N VAL A 7 10.59 -3.25 2.09
CA VAL A 7 11.26 -1.94 2.08
C VAL A 7 10.56 -0.96 3.03
N GLU A 8 9.23 -0.89 2.99
CA GLU A 8 8.43 -0.06 3.90
C GLU A 8 8.67 -0.42 5.38
N ALA A 9 8.71 -1.71 5.70
CA ALA A 9 9.00 -2.18 7.05
C ALA A 9 10.41 -1.76 7.52
N GLN A 10 11.42 -1.88 6.66
CA GLN A 10 12.80 -1.50 6.98
C GLN A 10 12.96 0.01 7.17
N VAL A 11 12.31 0.82 6.33
CA VAL A 11 12.32 2.29 6.48
C VAL A 11 11.62 2.69 7.79
N ARG A 12 10.50 2.04 8.12
CA ARG A 12 9.82 2.24 9.39
C ARG A 12 10.72 1.91 10.59
N LEU A 13 11.43 0.78 10.56
CA LEU A 13 12.38 0.40 11.61
C LEU A 13 13.52 1.41 11.75
N THR A 14 14.03 1.93 10.64
CA THR A 14 15.07 2.97 10.64
C THR A 14 14.60 4.22 11.38
N TRP A 15 13.37 4.67 11.14
CA TRP A 15 12.78 5.82 11.84
C TRP A 15 12.56 5.57 13.34
N MET A 16 12.33 4.32 13.74
CA MET A 16 12.21 3.92 15.14
C MET A 16 13.56 3.88 15.86
N HIS A 17 14.60 3.37 15.21
CA HIS A 17 15.93 3.25 15.81
C HIS A 17 16.72 4.56 15.82
N HIS A 18 16.59 5.39 14.77
CA HIS A 18 17.41 6.59 14.60
C HIS A 18 16.59 7.86 14.30
N PRO A 19 15.62 8.23 15.16
CA PRO A 19 14.74 9.37 14.90
C PRO A 19 15.48 10.70 14.80
N GLN A 20 16.58 10.89 15.55
CA GLN A 20 17.37 12.12 15.53
C GLN A 20 18.11 12.32 14.21
N LEU A 21 18.66 11.24 13.64
CA LEU A 21 19.31 11.29 12.33
C LEU A 21 18.29 11.65 11.25
N CYS A 22 17.13 10.97 11.26
CA CYS A 22 16.03 11.26 10.35
C CYS A 22 15.54 12.72 10.48
N CYS A 23 15.56 13.28 11.70
CA CYS A 23 15.18 14.66 11.96
C CYS A 23 16.14 15.64 11.30
N ASN A 24 17.44 15.39 11.42
CA ASN A 24 18.46 16.25 10.84
C ASN A 24 18.45 16.22 9.30
N VAL A 25 18.07 15.09 8.70
CA VAL A 25 18.04 14.92 7.24
C VAL A 25 16.73 15.43 6.63
N PHE A 26 15.59 15.08 7.22
CA PHE A 26 14.26 15.35 6.64
C PHE A 26 13.53 16.49 7.35
N GLY A 27 14.04 16.98 8.47
CA GLY A 27 13.41 18.03 9.26
C GLY A 27 12.52 17.49 10.40
N THR A 28 12.20 18.41 11.31
CA THR A 28 11.40 18.14 12.53
C THR A 28 9.94 17.82 12.25
N ALA A 29 9.39 18.29 11.12
CA ALA A 29 8.02 17.98 10.70
C ALA A 29 7.79 16.49 10.42
N HIS A 30 8.87 15.76 10.15
CA HIS A 30 8.85 14.35 9.74
C HIS A 30 9.42 13.41 10.78
N THR A 31 9.63 13.88 12.01
CA THR A 31 10.14 13.05 13.11
C THR A 31 9.53 13.44 14.45
N THR A 32 9.63 12.52 15.39
CA THR A 32 9.12 12.65 16.76
C THR A 32 10.05 13.44 17.68
N ALA A 33 11.28 13.72 17.24
CA ALA A 33 12.36 14.28 18.06
C ALA A 33 12.06 15.67 18.65
N ASP A 34 11.34 16.54 17.94
CA ASP A 34 11.03 17.92 18.37
C ASP A 34 9.61 18.06 18.95
N GLN A 35 8.78 17.02 18.83
CA GLN A 35 7.37 17.08 19.18
C GLN A 35 7.09 16.70 20.64
N THR A 36 7.91 15.81 21.20
CA THR A 36 7.93 15.53 22.65
C THR A 36 8.25 16.79 23.45
N ALA A 37 9.10 17.69 22.92
CA ALA A 37 9.45 18.95 23.56
C ALA A 37 8.32 20.00 23.52
N LYS A 38 7.36 19.87 22.59
CA LYS A 38 6.25 20.81 22.38
C LYS A 38 4.89 20.26 22.88
N GLY A 39 4.88 19.11 23.56
CA GLY A 39 3.67 18.52 24.13
C GLY A 39 2.68 17.98 23.09
N PHE A 40 3.11 17.74 21.85
CA PHE A 40 2.28 17.11 20.81
C PHE A 40 2.32 15.58 20.95
N ASN A 41 1.18 14.93 20.68
CA ASN A 41 1.01 13.48 20.82
C ASN A 41 1.96 12.74 19.84
N VAL A 42 3.00 12.12 20.39
CA VAL A 42 4.15 11.56 19.64
C VAL A 42 3.80 10.22 18.97
N ASP A 43 2.69 9.60 19.38
CA ASP A 43 2.35 8.20 19.06
C ASP A 43 1.87 7.99 17.61
N ASN A 44 1.57 9.05 16.86
CA ASN A 44 0.98 8.95 15.52
C ASN A 44 1.86 9.47 14.37
N TYR A 45 3.09 9.91 14.64
CA TYR A 45 3.94 10.50 13.59
C TYR A 45 4.64 9.43 12.74
N GLN A 46 4.05 9.14 11.58
CA GLN A 46 4.61 8.24 10.57
C GLN A 46 5.46 9.02 9.56
N GLY A 47 6.60 9.54 10.02
CA GLY A 47 7.57 10.25 9.18
C GLY A 47 8.00 9.46 7.95
N TRP A 48 8.16 8.15 8.06
CA TRP A 48 8.50 7.27 6.95
C TRP A 48 7.39 7.14 5.88
N GLY A 49 6.14 7.51 6.19
CA GLY A 49 4.99 7.23 5.34
C GLY A 49 4.97 8.02 4.02
N PHE A 50 5.62 9.18 3.94
CA PHE A 50 5.57 10.01 2.73
C PHE A 50 6.38 9.46 1.55
N PHE A 51 7.25 8.46 1.76
CA PHE A 51 7.92 7.76 0.67
C PHE A 51 7.01 6.75 -0.05
N PHE A 52 5.90 6.33 0.57
CA PHE A 52 5.05 5.25 0.09
C PHE A 52 3.63 5.77 -0.17
N MET A 53 3.25 5.83 -1.44
CA MET A 53 1.91 6.27 -1.82
C MET A 53 0.89 5.13 -1.68
N ARG A 54 -0.11 5.31 -0.80
CA ARG A 54 -1.25 4.39 -0.67
C ARG A 54 -2.43 4.75 -1.59
N ALA A 55 -2.48 6.00 -2.06
CA ALA A 55 -3.49 6.51 -2.96
C ALA A 55 -2.87 7.52 -3.93
N VAL A 56 -3.44 7.61 -5.14
CA VAL A 56 -3.01 8.57 -6.16
C VAL A 56 -4.03 9.71 -6.22
N PRO A 57 -3.64 10.97 -5.93
CA PRO A 57 -4.54 12.09 -6.05
C PRO A 57 -4.85 12.35 -7.53
N VAL A 58 -6.13 12.53 -7.84
CA VAL A 58 -6.60 12.78 -9.20
C VAL A 58 -7.09 14.23 -9.28
N PRO A 59 -6.55 15.07 -10.18
CA PRO A 59 -7.02 16.45 -10.30
C PRO A 59 -8.52 16.54 -10.67
N PRO A 60 -9.19 17.68 -10.44
CA PRO A 60 -10.54 17.89 -10.96
C PRO A 60 -10.58 17.87 -12.49
N SER A 61 -11.72 17.50 -13.09
CA SER A 61 -11.87 17.35 -14.56
C SER A 61 -11.55 18.62 -15.36
N ARG A 62 -11.73 19.81 -14.77
CA ARG A 62 -11.37 21.09 -15.40
C ARG A 62 -9.87 21.23 -15.69
N PHE A 63 -9.02 20.52 -14.94
CA PHE A 63 -7.57 20.46 -15.16
C PHE A 63 -7.16 19.30 -16.06
N ARG A 64 -8.14 18.53 -16.55
CA ARG A 64 -7.95 17.49 -17.56
C ARG A 64 -8.89 17.69 -18.75
N PRO A 65 -8.85 18.86 -19.42
CA PRO A 65 -9.73 19.10 -20.57
C PRO A 65 -9.40 18.16 -21.74
N PRO A 66 -10.40 17.75 -22.54
CA PRO A 66 -10.16 17.04 -23.79
C PRO A 66 -9.39 17.92 -24.78
N MET A 67 -8.55 17.30 -25.60
CA MET A 67 -7.81 17.98 -26.66
C MET A 67 -8.64 17.96 -27.94
N VAL A 68 -8.93 19.14 -28.50
CA VAL A 68 -9.67 19.24 -29.76
C VAL A 68 -8.70 19.64 -30.87
N LEU A 69 -8.50 18.77 -31.86
CA LEU A 69 -7.70 19.02 -33.05
C LEU A 69 -8.62 18.99 -34.28
N GLY A 70 -9.08 20.16 -34.71
CA GLY A 70 -10.05 20.27 -35.81
C GLY A 70 -11.36 19.57 -35.46
N ALA A 71 -11.72 18.52 -36.22
CA ALA A 71 -12.91 17.71 -35.97
C ALA A 71 -12.68 16.53 -35.00
N LEU A 72 -11.43 16.30 -34.55
CA LEU A 72 -11.08 15.19 -33.66
C LEU A 72 -11.04 15.65 -32.21
N THR A 73 -11.77 14.97 -31.34
CA THR A 73 -11.68 15.10 -29.89
C THR A 73 -10.89 13.94 -29.32
N ALA A 74 -9.72 14.23 -28.75
CA ALA A 74 -8.88 13.25 -28.06
C ALA A 74 -8.99 13.42 -26.54
N GLU A 75 -8.90 12.30 -25.82
CA GLU A 75 -8.84 12.33 -24.36
C GLU A 75 -7.55 13.00 -23.87
N HIS A 76 -7.59 13.54 -22.65
CA HIS A 76 -6.39 14.06 -22.04
C HIS A 76 -5.41 12.92 -21.71
N ALA A 77 -4.13 13.09 -22.04
CA ALA A 77 -3.04 12.17 -21.67
C ALA A 77 -3.03 11.72 -20.19
N GLN A 78 -3.46 12.55 -19.23
CA GLN A 78 -3.55 12.14 -17.83
C GLN A 78 -4.62 11.06 -17.61
N ASN A 79 -5.76 11.14 -18.32
CA ASN A 79 -6.80 10.10 -18.24
C ASN A 79 -6.29 8.78 -18.78
N HIS A 80 -5.52 8.80 -19.88
CA HIS A 80 -4.95 7.59 -20.46
C HIS A 80 -4.10 6.80 -19.45
N TYR A 81 -3.18 7.46 -18.73
CA TYR A 81 -2.37 6.79 -17.70
C TYR A 81 -3.18 6.41 -16.47
N LEU A 82 -4.13 7.26 -16.06
CA LEU A 82 -5.00 6.98 -14.92
C LEU A 82 -5.85 5.72 -15.15
N CYS A 83 -6.43 5.57 -16.35
CA CYS A 83 -7.18 4.38 -16.73
C CYS A 83 -6.29 3.13 -16.61
N LYS A 84 -5.04 3.20 -17.07
CA LYS A 84 -4.10 2.08 -16.93
C LYS A 84 -3.81 1.72 -15.47
N ILE A 85 -3.61 2.72 -14.60
CA ILE A 85 -3.40 2.50 -13.15
C ILE A 85 -4.63 1.81 -12.54
N ILE A 86 -5.83 2.27 -12.87
CA ILE A 86 -7.08 1.72 -12.35
C ILE A 86 -7.27 0.27 -12.82
N SER A 87 -7.09 -0.02 -14.11
CA SER A 87 -7.20 -1.37 -14.65
C SER A 87 -6.22 -2.33 -13.97
N LEU A 88 -4.94 -1.94 -13.83
CA LEU A 88 -3.95 -2.77 -13.15
C LEU A 88 -4.28 -2.97 -11.65
N ASN A 89 -4.87 -1.97 -10.99
CA ASN A 89 -5.29 -2.11 -9.60
C ASN A 89 -6.45 -3.10 -9.46
N ASP A 90 -7.39 -3.08 -10.40
CA ASP A 90 -8.53 -4.01 -10.43
C ASP A 90 -8.08 -5.45 -10.70
N ASP A 91 -7.15 -5.63 -11.64
CA ASP A 91 -6.50 -6.91 -11.93
C ASP A 91 -5.82 -7.46 -10.66
N LEU A 92 -5.01 -6.63 -9.98
CA LEU A 92 -4.35 -7.02 -8.73
C LEU A 92 -5.34 -7.43 -7.65
N ARG A 93 -6.43 -6.69 -7.47
CA ARG A 93 -7.48 -7.03 -6.48
C ARG A 93 -8.10 -8.39 -6.78
N THR A 94 -8.40 -8.65 -8.05
CA THR A 94 -8.97 -9.92 -8.51
C THR A 94 -8.00 -11.08 -8.28
N THR A 95 -6.73 -10.91 -8.65
CA THR A 95 -5.68 -11.92 -8.42
C THR A 95 -5.50 -12.22 -6.94
N LEU A 96 -5.41 -11.20 -6.09
CA LEU A 96 -5.23 -11.38 -4.64
C LEU A 96 -6.43 -12.05 -3.99
N ALA A 97 -7.66 -11.72 -4.42
CA ALA A 97 -8.87 -12.37 -3.94
C ALA A 97 -8.89 -13.86 -4.31
N LEU A 98 -8.46 -14.21 -5.51
CA LEU A 98 -8.34 -15.60 -5.96
C LEU A 98 -7.32 -16.36 -5.12
N ILE A 99 -6.11 -15.80 -4.94
CA ILE A 99 -5.06 -16.40 -4.11
C ILE A 99 -5.57 -16.65 -2.69
N SER A 100 -6.26 -15.66 -2.08
CA SER A 100 -6.81 -15.82 -0.73
C SER A 100 -7.88 -16.92 -0.63
N LYS A 101 -8.69 -17.12 -1.68
CA LYS A 101 -9.66 -18.22 -1.72
C LYS A 101 -8.96 -19.58 -1.78
N LEU A 102 -8.00 -19.74 -2.69
CA LEU A 102 -7.23 -20.97 -2.81
C LEU A 102 -6.51 -21.35 -1.51
N ASP A 103 -5.96 -20.37 -0.80
CA ASP A 103 -5.26 -20.61 0.46
C ASP A 103 -6.21 -21.10 1.56
N LYS A 104 -7.44 -20.54 1.60
CA LYS A 104 -8.51 -21.01 2.51
C LYS A 104 -8.98 -22.42 2.17
N ASP A 105 -9.13 -22.72 0.88
CA ASP A 105 -9.55 -24.05 0.41
C ASP A 105 -8.46 -25.10 0.70
N ALA A 106 -7.19 -24.75 0.55
CA ALA A 106 -6.07 -25.60 0.93
C ALA A 106 -6.03 -25.84 2.45
N ALA A 107 -6.31 -24.82 3.26
CA ALA A 107 -6.36 -24.93 4.71
C ALA A 107 -7.53 -25.82 5.19
N SER A 108 -8.70 -25.73 4.57
CA SER A 108 -9.87 -26.56 4.91
C SER A 108 -9.65 -28.04 4.58
N LEU A 109 -9.00 -28.34 3.45
CA LEU A 109 -8.60 -29.71 3.08
C LEU A 109 -7.60 -30.32 4.06
N ARG A 110 -6.64 -29.52 4.55
CA ARG A 110 -5.68 -29.97 5.59
C ARG A 110 -6.36 -30.25 6.92
N ALA A 111 -7.35 -29.45 7.30
CA ALA A 111 -8.10 -29.63 8.54
C ALA A 111 -9.06 -30.84 8.49
N GLY A 112 -9.57 -31.21 7.31
CA GLY A 112 -10.44 -32.38 7.12
C GLY A 112 -9.74 -33.73 7.10
N GLY A 113 -8.41 -33.78 6.97
CA GLY A 113 -7.63 -35.01 6.84
C GLY A 113 -7.18 -35.67 8.16
N SER A 114 -7.41 -35.05 9.31
CA SER A 114 -6.91 -35.53 10.61
C SER A 114 -7.95 -36.29 11.47
N GLY A 115 -9.04 -36.77 10.86
CA GLY A 115 -10.22 -37.29 11.58
C GLY A 115 -10.57 -38.76 11.38
N SER A 116 -9.71 -39.60 10.76
CA SER A 116 -10.10 -40.96 10.34
C SER A 116 -9.16 -42.08 10.83
N GLU A 117 -8.51 -41.93 11.98
CA GLU A 117 -7.56 -42.94 12.51
C GLU A 117 -7.72 -43.20 14.02
N GLN A 118 -8.96 -43.23 14.54
CA GLN A 118 -9.24 -43.68 15.91
C GLN A 118 -10.63 -44.32 16.04
N ASP A 119 -10.94 -45.37 15.26
CA ASP A 119 -12.16 -46.18 15.48
C ASP A 119 -11.93 -47.61 14.93
N LEU A 120 -10.94 -48.33 15.47
CA LEU A 120 -10.85 -49.78 15.23
C LEU A 120 -10.06 -50.50 16.34
N GLU A 121 -10.51 -50.39 17.59
CA GLU A 121 -10.12 -51.34 18.64
C GLU A 121 -11.18 -51.33 19.77
N THR A 122 -12.17 -52.22 19.65
CA THR A 122 -12.85 -52.82 20.81
C THR A 122 -13.43 -54.18 20.41
#